data_AF-A0A1L7GSK5-F1
#
_entry.id   AF-A0A1L7GSK5-F1
#
_cell.length_a   1.000
_cell.length_b   1.000
_cell.length_c   1.000
_cell.angle_alpha   90.00
_cell.angle_beta   90.00
_cell.angle_gamma   90.00
#
_symmetry.space_group_name_H-M   'P 1'
#
loop_
_entity.id
_entity.type
_entity.pdbx_description
1 polymer ?
#
loop_
_entity_poly.entity_id
_entity_poly.type
_entity_poly.pdbx_seq_one_letter_code
_entity_poly.pdbx_strand_id
1 'polypeptide(L)'
;MKRTNYAGRTSEEQIGQEVVVKGWVAKRRNLGGLIFIDLWDREGIVQLVFNEEEDQAAFEVANQARNQYILEARGLVRARAEVNPDIATGKIEIEVKEAKILAKSQTPPFEVQDDVDASEDLRLKYRYVDLRRPKMMNYLKLRSKVTSIVHNYFDNNDFLDVETPELTRSTPEGARDYIVPSRVYPGHFYALPQSPQLFKQLLMAAGVDKYYQIAKCFRDEDLRGDRQPEFTQIDTEMSFAEPEEIQAMAEGLIKRVMKEAVGVDVPTPFPRMEWQEAMDKYGSDKPDTRFDMLIQDVSDLVKDSSFKVFSATVADGNFVRAIVVPGGADKYSRKDITKKEDYIKRYGAKGLAWVKVTEEGYNGPVAKFLNDDANALNERLSVKVGDLVLFVAGSFHVVCDSLGYLRESIAKELDLIDENKFNYLWVINWPMFEYDEGFGKWIAAHHPFTMLNEDDLKYLEEGEDPHQAHAQSYDIVLNGNEIGGGSIRIHDPEVQEKVFKALGYTKEAAQARFGFLIKALENGMPPEGGMAFGLDRWVMLLAHADSIRDVIVFPKNSKAVEPLTAAPGTVDDEQLEVLHLNVEEAPKEAE
;
A
#
# COMPACT_ATOMS: atom_id res chain seq x y z
N MET A 1 43.21 -6.01 0.53
CA MET A 1 43.30 -6.44 -0.90
C MET A 1 42.15 -5.79 -1.69
N LYS A 2 42.14 -5.86 -3.03
CA LYS A 2 40.98 -5.42 -3.85
C LYS A 2 40.01 -6.58 -3.95
N ARG A 3 38.71 -6.34 -3.69
CA ARG A 3 37.66 -7.35 -3.85
C ARG A 3 37.52 -7.71 -5.33
N THR A 4 37.52 -8.99 -5.66
CA THR A 4 37.34 -9.48 -7.03
C THR A 4 35.92 -9.99 -7.26
N ASN A 5 35.27 -10.52 -6.22
CA ASN A 5 33.97 -11.19 -6.33
C ASN A 5 33.01 -10.75 -5.22
N TYR A 6 31.71 -10.84 -5.50
CA TYR A 6 30.73 -10.97 -4.43
C TYR A 6 30.68 -12.41 -3.94
N ALA A 7 30.60 -12.61 -2.63
CA ALA A 7 30.53 -13.90 -1.95
C ALA A 7 29.46 -14.77 -2.61
N GLY A 8 28.20 -14.31 -2.58
CA GLY A 8 27.07 -15.05 -3.15
C GLY A 8 27.06 -15.22 -4.68
N ARG A 9 27.97 -14.57 -5.41
CA ARG A 9 28.14 -14.76 -6.88
C ARG A 9 29.31 -15.67 -7.24
N THR A 10 29.95 -16.31 -6.25
CA THR A 10 31.03 -17.26 -6.52
C THR A 10 30.42 -18.55 -7.08
N SER A 11 30.85 -18.99 -8.26
CA SER A 11 30.22 -20.10 -8.99
C SER A 11 31.19 -21.23 -9.35
N GLU A 12 30.64 -22.35 -9.85
CA GLU A 12 31.42 -23.50 -10.33
C GLU A 12 32.37 -23.13 -11.49
N GLU A 13 32.03 -22.13 -12.29
CA GLU A 13 32.86 -21.64 -13.40
C GLU A 13 34.19 -21.05 -12.92
N GLN A 14 34.29 -20.74 -11.63
CA GLN A 14 35.46 -20.14 -11.01
C GLN A 14 36.35 -21.16 -10.29
N ILE A 15 36.03 -22.45 -10.34
CA ILE A 15 36.86 -23.50 -9.73
C ILE A 15 38.31 -23.40 -10.26
N GLY A 16 39.27 -23.43 -9.34
CA GLY A 16 40.69 -23.27 -9.63
C GLY A 16 41.14 -21.81 -9.80
N GLN A 17 40.25 -20.83 -9.68
CA GLN A 17 40.60 -19.41 -9.70
C GLN A 17 40.79 -18.88 -8.28
N GLU A 18 41.73 -17.96 -8.13
CA GLU A 18 41.93 -17.23 -6.88
C GLU A 18 41.00 -16.01 -6.83
N VAL A 19 40.28 -15.87 -5.72
CA VAL A 19 39.31 -14.79 -5.51
C VAL A 19 39.55 -14.07 -4.20
N VAL A 20 39.17 -12.79 -4.14
CA VAL A 20 39.14 -11.97 -2.93
C VAL A 20 37.69 -11.59 -2.63
N VAL A 21 37.18 -12.07 -1.51
CA VAL A 21 35.83 -11.78 -1.02
C VAL A 21 35.87 -10.95 0.26
N LYS A 22 34.87 -10.08 0.44
CA LYS A 22 34.69 -9.25 1.62
C LYS A 22 33.24 -9.25 2.05
N GLY A 23 33.00 -9.43 3.33
CA GLY A 23 31.64 -9.54 3.86
C GLY A 23 31.62 -9.70 5.37
N TRP A 24 30.49 -10.16 5.88
CA TRP A 24 30.26 -10.40 7.30
C TRP A 24 30.23 -11.89 7.58
N VAL A 25 30.71 -12.30 8.75
CA VAL A 25 30.59 -13.68 9.23
C VAL A 25 29.13 -13.94 9.56
N ALA A 26 28.45 -14.81 8.81
CA ALA A 26 27.11 -15.30 9.16
C ALA A 26 27.22 -16.33 10.28
N LYS A 27 28.06 -17.35 10.07
CA LYS A 27 28.23 -18.49 10.96
C LYS A 27 29.67 -18.96 10.95
N ARG A 28 30.14 -19.45 12.10
CA ARG A 28 31.46 -20.07 12.26
C ARG A 28 31.31 -21.46 12.85
N ARG A 29 31.99 -22.45 12.25
CA ARG A 29 32.07 -23.83 12.74
C ARG A 29 33.54 -24.20 12.91
N ASN A 30 33.92 -24.70 14.08
CA ASN A 30 35.30 -25.11 14.39
C ASN A 30 35.33 -26.61 14.67
N LEU A 31 36.12 -27.36 13.89
CA LEU A 31 36.28 -28.81 13.99
C LEU A 31 37.69 -29.22 14.46
N GLY A 32 38.39 -28.36 15.20
CA GLY A 32 39.80 -28.58 15.58
C GLY A 32 40.71 -27.88 14.59
N GLY A 33 41.50 -28.61 13.80
CA GLY A 33 42.42 -28.04 12.79
C GLY A 33 41.73 -27.50 11.52
N LEU A 34 40.39 -27.48 11.48
CA LEU A 34 39.60 -27.00 10.35
C LEU A 34 38.49 -26.07 10.83
N ILE A 35 38.45 -24.85 10.28
CA ILE A 35 37.41 -23.86 10.56
C ILE A 35 36.65 -23.54 9.27
N PHE A 36 35.33 -23.58 9.36
CA PHE A 36 34.43 -23.10 8.31
C PHE A 36 33.79 -21.79 8.72
N ILE A 37 33.79 -20.82 7.81
CA ILE A 37 33.10 -19.56 7.98
C ILE A 37 32.17 -19.36 6.80
N ASP A 38 30.88 -19.18 7.08
CA ASP A 38 29.93 -18.72 6.08
C ASP A 38 30.05 -17.19 6.03
N LEU A 39 30.60 -16.67 4.94
CA LEU A 39 30.77 -15.24 4.70
C LEU A 39 29.63 -14.74 3.81
N TRP A 40 28.92 -13.72 4.26
CA TRP A 40 27.79 -13.15 3.52
C TRP A 40 28.05 -11.71 3.08
N ASP A 41 27.47 -11.37 1.95
CA ASP A 41 27.27 -9.99 1.49
C ASP A 41 25.91 -9.87 0.80
N ARG A 42 25.64 -8.72 0.17
CA ARG A 42 24.34 -8.45 -0.45
C ARG A 42 23.91 -9.49 -1.50
N GLU A 43 24.82 -10.26 -2.10
CA GLU A 43 24.49 -11.26 -3.13
C GLU A 43 24.28 -12.66 -2.56
N GLY A 44 24.59 -12.89 -1.28
CA GLY A 44 24.41 -14.18 -0.62
C GLY A 44 25.65 -14.65 0.15
N ILE A 45 25.69 -15.94 0.44
CA ILE A 45 26.69 -16.60 1.29
C ILE A 45 27.70 -17.35 0.42
N VAL A 46 28.97 -17.40 0.86
CA VAL A 46 29.97 -18.37 0.41
C VAL A 46 30.68 -18.98 1.62
N GLN A 47 31.01 -20.26 1.55
CA GLN A 47 31.78 -20.92 2.59
C GLN A 47 33.29 -20.69 2.38
N LEU A 48 33.94 -20.25 3.44
CA LEU A 48 35.38 -20.16 3.56
C LEU A 48 35.88 -21.35 4.38
N VAL A 49 36.96 -21.97 3.92
CA VAL A 49 37.62 -23.09 4.60
C VAL A 49 39.03 -22.66 5.02
N PHE A 50 39.32 -22.84 6.30
CA PHE A 50 40.61 -22.55 6.90
C PHE A 50 41.19 -23.83 7.48
N ASN A 51 42.33 -24.28 6.96
CA ASN A 51 43.05 -25.46 7.43
C ASN A 51 44.35 -25.01 8.12
N GLU A 52 44.52 -25.43 9.37
CA GLU A 52 45.68 -25.09 10.21
C GLU A 52 47.01 -25.56 9.60
N GLU A 53 47.05 -26.73 8.97
CA GLU A 53 48.27 -27.28 8.36
C GLU A 53 48.68 -26.55 7.08
N GLU A 54 47.72 -25.95 6.37
CA GLU A 54 47.95 -25.26 5.10
C GLU A 54 48.35 -23.79 5.29
N ASP A 55 47.72 -23.08 6.23
CA ASP A 55 48.02 -21.67 6.53
C ASP A 55 47.65 -21.27 7.97
N GLN A 56 48.64 -21.32 8.86
CA GLN A 56 48.47 -20.98 10.28
C GLN A 56 47.96 -19.54 10.49
N ALA A 57 48.44 -18.57 9.70
CA ALA A 57 48.12 -17.17 9.90
C ALA A 57 46.65 -16.86 9.55
N ALA A 58 46.17 -17.41 8.43
CA ALA A 58 44.76 -17.33 8.06
C ALA A 58 43.87 -18.09 9.08
N PHE A 59 44.32 -19.24 9.56
CA PHE A 59 43.62 -20.04 10.56
C PHE A 59 43.44 -19.29 11.89
N GLU A 60 44.48 -18.61 12.38
CA GLU A 60 44.41 -17.77 13.60
C GLU A 60 43.38 -16.63 13.47
N VAL A 61 43.28 -16.01 12.29
CA VAL A 61 42.25 -15.00 11.99
C VAL A 61 40.85 -15.61 12.08
N ALA A 62 40.63 -16.79 11.48
CA ALA A 62 39.37 -17.50 11.55
C ALA A 62 39.02 -17.96 12.98
N ASN A 63 40.01 -18.23 13.82
CA ASN A 63 39.80 -18.59 15.22
C ASN A 63 39.30 -17.41 16.07
N GLN A 64 39.75 -16.20 15.74
CA GLN A 64 39.29 -14.96 16.39
C GLN A 64 37.94 -14.46 15.86
N ALA A 65 37.54 -14.85 14.66
CA ALA A 65 36.29 -14.43 14.06
C ALA A 65 35.06 -14.81 14.91
N ARG A 66 34.07 -13.91 14.97
CA ARG A 66 32.76 -14.13 15.58
C ARG A 66 31.68 -13.70 14.59
N ASN A 67 30.44 -14.11 14.83
CA ASN A 67 29.31 -13.69 14.01
C ASN A 67 29.29 -12.15 13.88
N GLN A 68 28.97 -11.68 12.68
CA GLN A 68 28.94 -10.28 12.27
C GLN A 68 30.30 -9.55 12.25
N TYR A 69 31.42 -10.23 12.50
CA TYR A 69 32.73 -9.64 12.18
C TYR A 69 32.86 -9.42 10.69
N ILE A 70 33.54 -8.35 10.30
CA ILE A 70 33.78 -8.03 8.89
C ILE A 70 35.12 -8.64 8.51
N LEU A 71 35.11 -9.55 7.54
CA LEU A 71 36.30 -10.22 7.05
C LEU A 71 36.58 -9.86 5.60
N GLU A 72 37.87 -9.86 5.29
CA GLU A 72 38.40 -9.98 3.95
C GLU A 72 39.18 -11.29 3.85
N ALA A 73 38.95 -12.07 2.81
CA ALA A 73 39.62 -13.34 2.57
C ALA A 73 40.04 -13.47 1.10
N ARG A 74 41.25 -13.98 0.87
CA ARG A 74 41.78 -14.38 -0.44
C ARG A 74 42.02 -15.89 -0.44
N GLY A 75 41.57 -16.58 -1.47
CA GLY A 75 41.69 -18.02 -1.54
C GLY A 75 41.30 -18.61 -2.89
N LEU A 76 41.52 -19.92 -3.02
CA LEU A 76 41.25 -20.69 -4.23
C LEU A 76 39.82 -21.26 -4.17
N VAL A 77 39.03 -21.03 -5.22
CA VAL A 77 37.71 -21.65 -5.34
C VAL A 77 37.86 -23.14 -5.64
N ARG A 78 37.18 -23.99 -4.89
CA ARG A 78 37.18 -25.46 -5.05
C ARG A 78 35.75 -26.00 -5.01
N ALA A 79 35.56 -27.19 -5.59
CA ALA A 79 34.34 -27.95 -5.41
C ALA A 79 34.25 -28.45 -3.96
N ARG A 80 33.06 -28.36 -3.36
CA ARG A 80 32.79 -28.96 -2.05
C ARG A 80 32.77 -30.48 -2.16
N ALA A 81 33.23 -31.14 -1.09
CA ALA A 81 33.04 -32.58 -0.95
C ALA A 81 31.56 -32.96 -0.79
N GLU A 82 30.79 -32.13 -0.06
CA GLU A 82 29.36 -32.31 0.16
C GLU A 82 28.60 -31.05 -0.27
N VAL A 83 27.68 -31.22 -1.21
CA VAL A 83 26.88 -30.13 -1.77
C VAL A 83 25.82 -29.69 -0.76
N ASN A 84 25.75 -28.38 -0.50
CA ASN A 84 24.64 -27.76 0.22
C ASN A 84 23.58 -27.27 -0.79
N PRO A 85 22.41 -27.92 -0.91
CA PRO A 85 21.38 -27.49 -1.86
C PRO A 85 20.70 -26.17 -1.47
N ASP A 86 20.86 -25.70 -0.23
CA ASP A 86 20.11 -24.55 0.31
C ASP A 86 20.71 -23.18 -0.03
N ILE A 87 21.93 -23.14 -0.61
CA ILE A 87 22.59 -21.90 -1.02
C ILE A 87 23.12 -21.98 -2.45
N ALA A 88 23.07 -20.86 -3.17
CA ALA A 88 23.50 -20.79 -4.58
C ALA A 88 24.96 -21.21 -4.80
N THR A 89 25.83 -20.93 -3.82
CA THR A 89 27.26 -21.28 -3.84
C THR A 89 27.54 -22.67 -3.27
N GLY A 90 26.50 -23.48 -3.00
CA GLY A 90 26.60 -24.66 -2.15
C GLY A 90 27.30 -25.85 -2.77
N LYS A 91 27.73 -25.75 -4.04
CA LYS A 91 28.61 -26.73 -4.69
C LYS A 91 30.09 -26.35 -4.61
N ILE A 92 30.40 -25.14 -4.17
CA ILE A 92 31.77 -24.61 -4.08
C ILE A 92 32.10 -24.08 -2.69
N GLU A 93 33.38 -23.91 -2.44
CA GLU A 93 33.93 -23.25 -1.26
C GLU A 93 35.25 -22.57 -1.61
N ILE A 94 35.70 -21.64 -0.76
CA ILE A 94 36.97 -20.94 -0.94
C ILE A 94 37.94 -21.48 0.10
N GLU A 95 38.99 -22.17 -0.36
CA GLU A 95 40.12 -22.52 0.50
C GLU A 95 40.98 -21.27 0.72
N VAL A 96 40.98 -20.76 1.95
CA VAL A 96 41.56 -19.45 2.27
C VAL A 96 43.07 -19.56 2.48
N LYS A 97 43.81 -18.67 1.80
CA LYS A 97 45.27 -18.51 1.92
C LYS A 97 45.67 -17.21 2.61
N GLU A 98 44.82 -16.20 2.63
CA GLU A 98 45.06 -14.98 3.40
C GLU A 98 43.73 -14.44 3.92
N ALA A 99 43.68 -14.04 5.19
CA ALA A 99 42.50 -13.41 5.76
C ALA A 99 42.84 -12.26 6.70
N LYS A 100 41.91 -11.33 6.82
CA LYS A 100 42.01 -10.18 7.73
C LYS A 100 40.65 -9.84 8.32
N ILE A 101 40.62 -9.60 9.63
CA ILE A 101 39.49 -8.94 10.29
C ILE A 101 39.57 -7.44 9.97
N LEU A 102 38.62 -6.95 9.17
CA LEU A 102 38.49 -5.53 8.84
C LEU A 102 37.87 -4.74 10.00
N ALA A 103 36.86 -5.33 10.65
CA ALA A 103 36.23 -4.74 11.83
C ALA A 103 35.61 -5.84 12.70
N LYS A 104 35.63 -5.60 14.01
CA LYS A 104 34.91 -6.41 15.00
C LYS A 104 33.50 -5.85 15.18
N SER A 105 32.54 -6.72 15.47
CA SER A 105 31.16 -6.33 15.79
C SER A 105 30.81 -6.82 17.20
N GLN A 106 29.99 -6.06 17.93
CA GLN A 106 29.35 -6.57 19.14
C GLN A 106 28.27 -7.59 18.75
N THR A 107 27.82 -8.40 19.70
CA THR A 107 26.68 -9.28 19.47
C THR A 107 25.47 -8.42 19.09
N PRO A 108 24.83 -8.66 17.93
CA PRO A 108 23.63 -7.92 17.56
C PRO A 108 22.50 -8.09 18.58
N PRO A 109 21.58 -7.11 18.69
CA PRO A 109 20.43 -7.21 19.60
C PRO A 109 19.44 -8.32 19.24
N PHE A 110 19.50 -8.83 18.01
CA PHE A 110 18.70 -9.95 17.51
C PHE A 110 19.44 -10.67 16.38
N GLU A 111 19.08 -11.92 16.08
CA GLU A 111 19.72 -12.70 15.04
C GLU A 111 19.47 -12.12 13.64
N VAL A 112 20.51 -12.12 12.78
CA VAL A 112 20.42 -11.63 11.40
C VAL A 112 19.94 -12.76 10.50
N GLN A 113 18.66 -13.11 10.61
CA GLN A 113 17.95 -14.10 9.80
C GLN A 113 16.48 -13.72 9.67
N ASP A 114 15.77 -14.26 8.69
CA ASP A 114 14.41 -13.79 8.35
C ASP A 114 13.38 -14.05 9.47
N ASP A 115 13.33 -15.27 9.99
CA ASP A 115 12.41 -15.70 11.06
C ASP A 115 12.93 -15.33 12.47
N VAL A 116 13.29 -14.06 12.64
CA VAL A 116 13.80 -13.54 13.91
C VAL A 116 12.66 -13.23 14.88
N ASP A 117 12.76 -13.75 16.10
CA ASP A 117 11.86 -13.42 17.22
C ASP A 117 12.30 -12.10 17.86
N ALA A 118 12.01 -10.98 17.18
CA ALA A 118 12.28 -9.63 17.66
C ALA A 118 11.08 -8.71 17.40
N SER A 119 10.74 -7.89 18.41
CA SER A 119 9.67 -6.91 18.25
C SER A 119 10.00 -5.92 17.12
N GLU A 120 8.96 -5.44 16.42
CA GLU A 120 9.12 -4.43 15.39
C GLU A 120 9.87 -3.19 15.90
N ASP A 121 9.52 -2.69 17.09
CA ASP A 121 10.20 -1.54 17.69
C ASP A 121 11.71 -1.78 17.88
N LEU A 122 12.12 -2.99 18.30
CA LEU A 122 13.54 -3.33 18.43
C LEU A 122 14.22 -3.39 17.06
N ARG A 123 13.55 -3.98 16.05
CA ARG A 123 14.04 -4.03 14.67
C ARG A 123 14.24 -2.63 14.10
N LEU A 124 13.28 -1.73 14.27
CA LEU A 124 13.35 -0.35 13.81
C LEU A 124 14.42 0.45 14.56
N LYS A 125 14.57 0.25 15.88
CA LYS A 125 15.65 0.89 16.65
C LYS A 125 17.05 0.51 16.17
N TYR A 126 17.22 -0.72 15.66
CA TYR A 126 18.47 -1.20 15.07
C TYR A 126 18.30 -1.48 13.58
N ARG A 127 17.62 -0.57 12.84
CA ARG A 127 17.24 -0.79 11.45
C ARG A 127 18.41 -1.17 10.55
N TYR A 128 19.61 -0.64 10.79
CA TYR A 128 20.82 -1.00 10.04
C TYR A 128 21.32 -2.45 10.27
N VAL A 129 20.90 -3.10 11.36
CA VAL A 129 21.07 -4.55 11.58
C VAL A 129 19.92 -5.31 10.92
N ASP A 130 18.70 -4.82 11.06
CA ASP A 130 17.50 -5.42 10.47
C ASP A 130 17.61 -5.53 8.93
N LEU A 131 18.10 -4.49 8.27
CA LEU A 131 18.33 -4.44 6.82
C LEU A 131 19.40 -5.43 6.32
N ARG A 132 20.15 -6.07 7.23
CA ARG A 132 21.10 -7.14 6.87
C ARG A 132 20.42 -8.49 6.65
N ARG A 133 19.18 -8.67 7.10
CA ARG A 133 18.43 -9.90 6.89
C ARG A 133 18.17 -10.13 5.38
N PRO A 134 18.26 -11.38 4.88
CA PRO A 134 18.04 -11.68 3.47
C PRO A 134 16.71 -11.14 2.90
N LYS A 135 15.59 -11.32 3.60
CA LYS A 135 14.26 -10.80 3.22
C LYS A 135 14.29 -9.28 3.01
N MET A 136 14.87 -8.53 3.95
CA MET A 136 14.99 -7.07 3.86
C MET A 136 15.88 -6.62 2.70
N MET A 137 17.00 -7.31 2.46
CA MET A 137 17.87 -7.02 1.32
C MET A 137 17.16 -7.28 -0.01
N ASN A 138 16.35 -8.32 -0.11
CA ASN A 138 15.56 -8.61 -1.30
C ASN A 138 14.52 -7.53 -1.56
N TYR A 139 13.87 -7.00 -0.52
CA TYR A 139 12.93 -5.88 -0.63
C TYR A 139 13.60 -4.60 -1.14
N LEU A 140 14.79 -4.28 -0.63
CA LEU A 140 15.59 -3.16 -1.13
C LEU A 140 15.94 -3.31 -2.63
N LYS A 141 16.38 -4.51 -3.03
CA LYS A 141 16.69 -4.80 -4.44
C LYS A 141 15.46 -4.72 -5.33
N LEU A 142 14.33 -5.27 -4.88
CA LEU A 142 13.07 -5.22 -5.61
C LEU A 142 12.64 -3.77 -5.83
N ARG A 143 12.60 -2.95 -4.76
CA ARG A 143 12.30 -1.52 -4.87
C ARG A 143 13.20 -0.82 -5.88
N SER A 144 14.52 -1.03 -5.77
CA SER A 144 15.50 -0.44 -6.69
C SER A 144 15.32 -0.89 -8.14
N LYS A 145 14.90 -2.14 -8.37
CA LYS A 145 14.63 -2.65 -9.72
C LYS A 145 13.34 -2.04 -10.27
N VAL A 146 12.29 -1.94 -9.45
CA VAL A 146 11.01 -1.29 -9.81
C VAL A 146 11.24 0.17 -10.20
N THR A 147 11.94 0.96 -9.37
CA THR A 147 12.21 2.38 -9.69
C THR A 147 13.04 2.54 -10.96
N SER A 148 14.02 1.67 -11.19
CA SER A 148 14.79 1.66 -12.44
C SER A 148 13.91 1.34 -13.65
N ILE A 149 12.96 0.41 -13.55
CA ILE A 149 12.01 0.11 -14.62
C ILE A 149 11.09 1.29 -14.89
N VAL A 150 10.61 1.97 -13.84
CA VAL A 150 9.76 3.16 -13.93
C VAL A 150 10.44 4.25 -14.77
N HIS A 151 11.67 4.65 -14.41
CA HIS A 151 12.40 5.66 -15.19
C HIS A 151 12.58 5.24 -16.65
N ASN A 152 13.03 4.00 -16.90
CA ASN A 152 13.22 3.49 -18.25
C ASN A 152 11.91 3.31 -19.03
N TYR A 153 10.77 3.19 -18.36
CA TYR A 153 9.48 3.07 -19.02
C TYR A 153 9.01 4.45 -19.49
N PHE A 154 9.04 5.44 -18.60
CA PHE A 154 8.59 6.78 -18.92
C PHE A 154 9.50 7.49 -19.93
N ASP A 155 10.82 7.34 -19.82
CA ASP A 155 11.79 7.85 -20.81
C ASP A 155 11.51 7.29 -22.21
N ASN A 156 11.18 6.00 -22.31
CA ASN A 156 10.82 5.34 -23.58
C ASN A 156 9.43 5.71 -24.11
N ASN A 157 8.61 6.43 -23.34
CA ASN A 157 7.25 6.85 -23.72
C ASN A 157 7.11 8.39 -23.80
N ASP A 158 8.23 9.10 -23.97
CA ASP A 158 8.33 10.55 -24.14
C ASP A 158 7.88 11.39 -22.93
N PHE A 159 7.90 10.80 -21.73
CA PHE A 159 7.62 11.54 -20.50
C PHE A 159 8.87 12.26 -20.00
N LEU A 160 8.71 13.48 -19.49
CA LEU A 160 9.76 14.24 -18.84
C LEU A 160 9.75 14.02 -17.32
N ASP A 161 10.91 13.65 -16.77
CA ASP A 161 11.14 13.60 -15.31
C ASP A 161 11.35 15.04 -14.82
N VAL A 162 10.36 15.60 -14.12
CA VAL A 162 10.41 17.00 -13.67
C VAL A 162 10.18 17.06 -12.15
N GLU A 163 11.16 17.59 -11.44
CA GLU A 163 11.06 17.78 -9.99
C GLU A 163 10.09 18.91 -9.65
N THR A 164 9.26 18.70 -8.62
CA THR A 164 8.32 19.71 -8.11
C THR A 164 8.74 20.20 -6.71
N PRO A 165 8.42 21.44 -6.31
CA PRO A 165 8.83 21.98 -5.01
C PRO A 165 8.24 21.21 -3.82
N GLU A 166 9.05 21.04 -2.76
CA GLU A 166 8.60 20.49 -1.47
C GLU A 166 8.14 21.56 -0.47
N LEU A 167 8.56 22.82 -0.63
CA LEU A 167 8.12 23.94 0.20
C LEU A 167 7.04 24.72 -0.52
N THR A 168 5.78 24.33 -0.29
CA THR A 168 4.63 24.82 -1.06
C THR A 168 3.72 25.68 -0.18
N ARG A 169 2.58 26.10 -0.76
CA ARG A 169 1.52 26.78 -0.01
C ARG A 169 0.55 25.74 0.53
N SER A 170 0.05 25.94 1.75
CA SER A 170 -1.00 25.09 2.31
C SER A 170 -2.29 25.20 1.50
N THR A 171 -2.69 24.07 0.91
CA THR A 171 -3.95 23.88 0.18
C THR A 171 -4.46 22.47 0.49
N PRO A 172 -5.04 22.23 1.68
CA PRO A 172 -5.39 20.88 2.10
C PRO A 172 -6.30 20.16 1.10
N GLU A 173 -5.88 18.99 0.63
CA GLU A 173 -6.58 18.12 -0.34
C GLU A 173 -7.33 16.98 0.37
N GLY A 174 -7.79 17.22 1.59
CA GLY A 174 -8.50 16.22 2.43
C GLY A 174 -7.71 15.79 3.67
N ALA A 175 -6.37 15.78 3.61
CA ALA A 175 -5.51 15.55 4.77
C ALA A 175 -5.04 16.86 5.42
N ARG A 176 -4.46 16.80 6.62
CA ARG A 176 -3.72 17.94 7.20
C ARG A 176 -2.32 18.01 6.57
N ASP A 177 -1.84 19.24 6.37
CA ASP A 177 -0.49 19.52 5.89
C ASP A 177 0.53 19.45 7.03
N TYR A 178 1.71 18.88 6.78
CA TYR A 178 2.89 19.23 7.56
C TYR A 178 3.35 20.64 7.19
N ILE A 179 3.58 21.48 8.18
CA ILE A 179 4.01 22.87 7.97
C ILE A 179 5.48 23.09 8.34
N VAL A 180 6.16 23.97 7.60
CA VAL A 180 7.55 24.37 7.84
C VAL A 180 7.60 25.87 8.09
N PRO A 181 8.02 26.34 9.27
CA PRO A 181 8.05 27.77 9.58
C PRO A 181 9.09 28.51 8.73
N SER A 182 8.72 29.69 8.23
CA SER A 182 9.63 30.56 7.50
C SER A 182 10.38 31.48 8.46
N ARG A 183 11.69 31.28 8.56
CA ARG A 183 12.58 32.22 9.27
C ARG A 183 12.54 33.64 8.66
N VAL A 184 12.35 33.73 7.35
CA VAL A 184 12.43 35.01 6.60
C VAL A 184 11.17 35.84 6.76
N TYR A 185 10.01 35.18 6.86
CA TYR A 185 8.70 35.81 6.95
C TYR A 185 8.00 35.34 8.23
N PRO A 186 8.22 36.03 9.37
CA PRO A 186 7.59 35.66 10.63
C PRO A 186 6.07 35.51 10.49
N GLY A 187 5.50 34.46 11.10
CA GLY A 187 4.09 34.11 10.99
C GLY A 187 3.66 33.44 9.67
N HIS A 188 4.59 33.24 8.72
CA HIS A 188 4.32 32.51 7.48
C HIS A 188 4.92 31.11 7.54
N PHE A 189 4.23 30.16 6.93
CA PHE A 189 4.59 28.76 6.89
C PHE A 189 4.53 28.26 5.45
N TYR A 190 5.49 27.40 5.09
CA TYR A 190 5.35 26.51 3.95
C TYR A 190 4.55 25.28 4.37
N ALA A 191 4.00 24.57 3.41
CA ALA A 191 3.45 23.23 3.58
C ALA A 191 4.30 22.24 2.79
N LEU A 192 4.48 21.04 3.34
CA LEU A 192 4.98 19.91 2.57
C LEU A 192 3.84 19.34 1.71
N PRO A 193 4.09 19.00 0.43
CA PRO A 193 3.04 18.64 -0.50
C PRO A 193 2.39 17.30 -0.16
N GLN A 194 1.06 17.26 -0.15
CA GLN A 194 0.31 16.00 -0.09
C GLN A 194 0.45 15.17 -1.37
N SER A 195 0.72 15.85 -2.48
CA SER A 195 1.02 15.31 -3.81
C SER A 195 1.58 16.44 -4.71
N PRO A 196 2.15 16.14 -5.90
CA PRO A 196 2.50 17.15 -6.91
C PRO A 196 1.29 17.72 -7.69
N GLN A 197 0.05 17.42 -7.30
CA GLN A 197 -1.18 17.59 -8.09
C GLN A 197 -1.35 18.98 -8.73
N LEU A 198 -1.03 20.05 -8.01
CA LEU A 198 -1.20 21.41 -8.54
C LEU A 198 -0.09 21.78 -9.53
N PHE A 199 1.13 21.30 -9.30
CA PHE A 199 2.27 21.60 -10.16
C PHE A 199 2.23 20.80 -11.46
N LYS A 200 1.84 19.53 -11.44
CA LYS A 200 1.75 18.73 -12.66
C LYS A 200 0.73 19.28 -13.67
N GLN A 201 -0.40 19.82 -13.18
CA GLN A 201 -1.37 20.53 -14.02
C GLN A 201 -0.78 21.82 -14.62
N LEU A 202 -0.06 22.60 -13.81
CA LEU A 202 0.63 23.80 -14.32
C LEU A 202 1.71 23.46 -15.36
N LEU A 203 2.32 22.27 -15.30
CA LEU A 203 3.26 21.81 -16.33
C LEU A 203 2.54 21.50 -17.65
N MET A 204 1.32 20.96 -17.61
CA MET A 204 0.51 20.80 -18.82
C MET A 204 0.14 22.16 -19.42
N ALA A 205 -0.25 23.13 -18.58
CA ALA A 205 -0.45 24.51 -18.99
C ALA A 205 0.81 25.16 -19.60
N ALA A 206 2.01 24.72 -19.18
CA ALA A 206 3.29 25.17 -19.70
C ALA A 206 3.71 24.46 -21.01
N GLY A 207 2.94 23.49 -21.49
CA GLY A 207 3.22 22.74 -22.72
C GLY A 207 4.24 21.62 -22.56
N VAL A 208 4.40 21.06 -21.34
CA VAL A 208 5.26 19.89 -21.08
C VAL A 208 4.72 18.62 -21.74
N ASP A 209 3.41 18.54 -21.98
CA ASP A 209 2.68 17.44 -22.63
C ASP A 209 2.65 16.13 -21.84
N LYS A 210 3.79 15.60 -21.40
CA LYS A 210 3.88 14.35 -20.60
C LYS A 210 4.88 14.49 -19.47
N TYR A 211 4.36 14.38 -18.26
CA TYR A 211 5.10 14.58 -17.02
C TYR A 211 5.12 13.28 -16.20
N TYR A 212 6.27 12.96 -15.62
CA TYR A 212 6.33 12.03 -14.50
C TYR A 212 7.32 12.48 -13.42
N GLN A 213 7.13 11.97 -12.20
CA GLN A 213 8.09 12.09 -11.10
C GLN A 213 7.92 10.94 -10.11
N ILE A 214 9.02 10.43 -9.55
CA ILE A 214 8.96 9.62 -8.33
C ILE A 214 8.98 10.56 -7.12
N ALA A 215 7.80 11.06 -6.75
CA ALA A 215 7.63 12.15 -5.79
C ALA A 215 7.56 11.67 -4.34
N LYS A 216 8.09 12.47 -3.41
CA LYS A 216 7.79 12.34 -1.97
C LYS A 216 6.54 13.13 -1.63
N CYS A 217 5.66 12.51 -0.85
CA CYS A 217 4.37 13.05 -0.46
C CYS A 217 4.23 12.98 1.07
N PHE A 218 3.56 13.97 1.64
CA PHE A 218 3.48 14.18 3.08
C PHE A 218 2.03 14.39 3.52
N ARG A 219 1.53 13.58 4.45
CA ARG A 219 0.17 13.70 4.99
C ARG A 219 0.19 13.53 6.50
N ASP A 220 -0.28 14.55 7.23
CA ASP A 220 -0.41 14.51 8.68
C ASP A 220 -1.74 13.86 9.08
N GLU A 221 -1.79 12.53 8.94
CA GLU A 221 -2.95 11.70 9.30
C GLU A 221 -2.57 10.65 10.36
N ASP A 222 -3.59 10.11 11.02
CA ASP A 222 -3.40 8.98 11.92
C ASP A 222 -2.81 7.78 11.18
N LEU A 223 -1.70 7.26 11.70
CA LEU A 223 -0.99 6.16 11.06
C LEU A 223 -1.74 4.84 11.22
N ARG A 224 -1.84 4.11 10.10
CA ARG A 224 -2.33 2.73 10.01
C ARG A 224 -1.21 1.82 9.52
N GLY A 225 -1.45 0.50 9.49
CA GLY A 225 -0.43 -0.48 9.07
C GLY A 225 0.11 -0.26 7.65
N ASP A 226 -0.66 0.43 6.80
CA ASP A 226 -0.38 0.74 5.40
C ASP A 226 -0.18 2.25 5.14
N ARG A 227 -0.02 3.07 6.19
CA ARG A 227 0.21 4.53 6.06
C ARG A 227 1.52 4.96 6.74
N GLN A 228 2.20 5.90 6.10
CA GLN A 228 3.38 6.60 6.61
C GLN A 228 3.19 8.10 6.42
N PRO A 229 3.71 8.94 7.33
CA PRO A 229 3.53 10.38 7.23
C PRO A 229 4.28 10.98 6.03
N GLU A 230 5.35 10.30 5.59
CA GLU A 230 6.05 10.52 4.34
C GLU A 230 5.98 9.22 3.51
N PHE A 231 5.59 9.32 2.25
CA PHE A 231 5.50 8.17 1.34
C PHE A 231 5.92 8.57 -0.06
N THR A 232 6.06 7.60 -0.95
CA THR A 232 6.53 7.82 -2.32
C THR A 232 5.45 7.45 -3.33
N GLN A 233 5.23 8.35 -4.28
CA GLN A 233 4.36 8.12 -5.44
C GLN A 233 5.16 8.03 -6.73
N ILE A 234 4.64 7.31 -7.72
CA ILE A 234 4.98 7.50 -9.14
C ILE A 234 3.86 8.36 -9.71
N ASP A 235 4.11 9.65 -9.82
CA ASP A 235 3.12 10.64 -10.23
C ASP A 235 3.27 10.94 -11.72
N THR A 236 2.16 11.03 -12.43
CA THR A 236 2.10 11.22 -13.89
C THR A 236 0.98 12.18 -14.27
N GLU A 237 1.18 12.92 -15.37
CA GLU A 237 0.16 13.77 -16.00
C GLU A 237 0.43 13.85 -17.52
N MET A 238 -0.64 13.93 -18.31
CA MET A 238 -0.62 13.96 -19.77
C MET A 238 -1.62 15.01 -20.29
N SER A 239 -1.20 15.79 -21.28
CA SER A 239 -2.09 16.68 -22.04
C SER A 239 -2.79 15.89 -23.15
N PHE A 240 -4.01 16.32 -23.51
CA PHE A 240 -4.84 15.78 -24.58
C PHE A 240 -5.11 14.28 -24.49
N ALA A 241 -5.10 13.71 -23.28
CA ALA A 241 -5.27 12.29 -23.04
C ALA A 241 -6.69 11.96 -22.57
N GLU A 242 -7.25 10.89 -23.10
CA GLU A 242 -8.50 10.29 -22.63
C GLU A 242 -8.24 9.28 -21.48
N PRO A 243 -9.25 8.94 -20.65
CA PRO A 243 -9.09 7.98 -19.55
C PRO A 243 -8.45 6.65 -19.97
N GLU A 244 -8.84 6.12 -21.13
CA GLU A 244 -8.33 4.85 -21.67
C GLU A 244 -6.85 4.92 -22.04
N GLU A 245 -6.35 6.07 -22.49
CA GLU A 245 -4.93 6.26 -22.83
C GLU A 245 -4.06 6.26 -21.58
N ILE A 246 -4.54 6.89 -20.50
CA ILE A 246 -3.87 6.91 -19.19
C ILE A 246 -3.86 5.50 -18.59
N GLN A 247 -4.99 4.78 -18.64
CA GLN A 247 -5.07 3.39 -18.20
C GLN A 247 -4.15 2.47 -19.03
N ALA A 248 -4.08 2.65 -20.35
CA ALA A 248 -3.19 1.86 -21.21
C ALA A 248 -1.70 2.11 -20.89
N MET A 249 -1.32 3.37 -20.62
CA MET A 249 0.02 3.74 -20.16
C MET A 249 0.34 3.04 -18.83
N ALA A 250 -0.59 3.07 -17.87
CA ALA A 250 -0.47 2.43 -16.58
C ALA A 250 -0.32 0.90 -16.68
N GLU A 251 -1.16 0.26 -17.50
CA GLU A 251 -1.11 -1.17 -17.80
C GLU A 251 0.23 -1.58 -18.42
N GLY A 252 0.79 -0.78 -19.32
CA GLY A 252 2.10 -1.01 -19.91
C GLY A 252 3.23 -0.95 -18.87
N LEU A 253 3.17 0.00 -17.93
CA LEU A 253 4.13 0.09 -16.82
C LEU A 253 4.02 -1.15 -15.93
N ILE A 254 2.80 -1.50 -15.52
CA ILE A 254 2.53 -2.66 -14.66
C ILE A 254 3.05 -3.94 -15.33
N LYS A 255 2.72 -4.16 -16.60
CA LYS A 255 3.16 -5.33 -17.35
C LYS A 255 4.67 -5.45 -17.41
N ARG A 256 5.37 -4.33 -17.64
CA ARG A 256 6.85 -4.30 -17.67
C ARG A 256 7.44 -4.59 -16.29
N VAL A 257 6.91 -3.99 -15.23
CA VAL A 257 7.36 -4.24 -13.86
C VAL A 257 7.13 -5.70 -13.46
N MET A 258 5.94 -6.25 -13.69
CA MET A 258 5.62 -7.64 -13.39
C MET A 258 6.56 -8.60 -14.12
N LYS A 259 6.83 -8.36 -15.40
CA LYS A 259 7.72 -9.21 -16.19
C LYS A 259 9.19 -9.12 -15.76
N GLU A 260 9.71 -7.92 -15.57
CA GLU A 260 11.15 -7.70 -15.34
C GLU A 260 11.58 -7.78 -13.87
N ALA A 261 10.70 -7.46 -12.92
CA ALA A 261 11.02 -7.45 -11.49
C ALA A 261 10.49 -8.70 -10.75
N VAL A 262 9.32 -9.19 -11.15
CA VAL A 262 8.64 -10.33 -10.48
C VAL A 262 8.75 -11.62 -11.30
N GLY A 263 8.90 -11.53 -12.62
CA GLY A 263 8.96 -12.69 -13.51
C GLY A 263 7.57 -13.23 -13.90
N VAL A 264 6.52 -12.41 -13.80
CA VAL A 264 5.13 -12.79 -14.11
C VAL A 264 4.65 -12.00 -15.33
N ASP A 265 4.06 -12.68 -16.31
CA ASP A 265 3.39 -12.04 -17.44
C ASP A 265 1.91 -11.84 -17.10
N VAL A 266 1.49 -10.58 -16.96
CA VAL A 266 0.11 -10.22 -16.67
C VAL A 266 -0.63 -9.88 -17.97
N PRO A 267 -1.83 -10.44 -18.21
CA PRO A 267 -2.60 -10.14 -19.40
C PRO A 267 -3.16 -8.72 -19.31
N THR A 268 -3.08 -7.97 -20.40
CA THR A 268 -3.70 -6.66 -20.58
C THR A 268 -4.63 -6.71 -21.79
N PRO A 269 -5.75 -5.96 -21.82
CA PRO A 269 -6.17 -4.98 -20.81
C PRO A 269 -6.69 -5.63 -19.52
N PHE A 270 -6.60 -4.90 -18.40
CA PHE A 270 -7.17 -5.37 -17.14
C PHE A 270 -8.70 -5.25 -17.15
N PRO A 271 -9.42 -6.10 -16.40
CA PRO A 271 -10.85 -5.94 -16.24
C PRO A 271 -11.19 -4.55 -15.68
N ARG A 272 -12.38 -4.06 -16.01
CA ARG A 272 -12.93 -2.80 -15.50
C ARG A 272 -14.23 -3.08 -14.78
N MET A 273 -14.47 -2.37 -13.69
CA MET A 273 -15.66 -2.49 -12.87
C MET A 273 -16.15 -1.08 -12.53
N GLU A 274 -17.43 -0.84 -12.68
CA GLU A 274 -18.06 0.40 -12.24
C GLU A 274 -17.97 0.52 -10.72
N TRP A 275 -17.75 1.71 -10.18
CA TRP A 275 -17.72 1.93 -8.73
C TRP A 275 -18.98 1.39 -8.05
N GLN A 276 -20.15 1.64 -8.64
CA GLN A 276 -21.43 1.16 -8.12
C GLN A 276 -21.47 -0.38 -8.06
N GLU A 277 -20.94 -1.06 -9.08
CA GLU A 277 -20.84 -2.52 -9.07
C GLU A 277 -19.88 -3.03 -7.99
N ALA A 278 -18.73 -2.36 -7.81
CA ALA A 278 -17.75 -2.70 -6.78
C ALA A 278 -18.39 -2.60 -5.37
N MET A 279 -19.08 -1.50 -5.10
CA MET A 279 -19.78 -1.29 -3.84
C MET A 279 -20.94 -2.28 -3.66
N ASP A 280 -21.74 -2.51 -4.70
CA ASP A 280 -22.90 -3.41 -4.61
C ASP A 280 -22.54 -4.87 -4.38
N LYS A 281 -21.49 -5.35 -5.04
CA LYS A 281 -21.10 -6.77 -5.01
C LYS A 281 -20.03 -7.10 -3.98
N TYR A 282 -19.18 -6.14 -3.61
CA TYR A 282 -18.04 -6.38 -2.74
C TYR A 282 -18.04 -5.52 -1.48
N GLY A 283 -18.85 -4.45 -1.44
CA GLY A 283 -18.89 -3.52 -0.32
C GLY A 283 -17.59 -2.74 -0.17
N SER A 284 -16.84 -2.60 -1.26
CA SER A 284 -15.57 -1.91 -1.29
C SER A 284 -15.27 -1.37 -2.68
N ASP A 285 -14.72 -0.16 -2.70
CA ASP A 285 -14.17 0.52 -3.85
C ASP A 285 -12.81 -0.04 -4.33
N LYS A 286 -12.21 -0.95 -3.55
CA LYS A 286 -10.99 -1.69 -3.87
C LYS A 286 -11.23 -3.19 -3.70
N PRO A 287 -12.09 -3.81 -4.52
CA PRO A 287 -12.55 -5.17 -4.26
C PRO A 287 -11.45 -6.21 -4.46
N ASP A 288 -11.34 -7.17 -3.53
CA ASP A 288 -10.60 -8.40 -3.77
C ASP A 288 -11.46 -9.40 -4.52
N THR A 289 -11.20 -9.56 -5.82
CA THR A 289 -11.96 -10.47 -6.71
C THR A 289 -11.31 -11.86 -6.87
N ARG A 290 -10.36 -12.22 -6.00
CA ARG A 290 -9.71 -13.55 -6.01
C ARG A 290 -10.63 -14.68 -5.53
N PHE A 291 -11.72 -14.35 -4.84
CA PHE A 291 -12.68 -15.30 -4.28
C PHE A 291 -14.13 -14.79 -4.46
N ASP A 292 -15.11 -15.68 -4.30
CA ASP A 292 -16.53 -15.33 -4.44
C ASP A 292 -17.08 -14.62 -3.17
N MET A 293 -18.19 -15.11 -2.60
CA MET A 293 -18.91 -14.52 -1.46
C MET A 293 -19.43 -13.09 -1.71
N LEU A 294 -19.97 -12.85 -2.90
CA LEU A 294 -20.53 -11.55 -3.28
C LEU A 294 -21.66 -11.14 -2.33
N ILE A 295 -21.75 -9.83 -2.09
CA ILE A 295 -22.89 -9.17 -1.46
C ILE A 295 -24.08 -9.24 -2.42
N GLN A 296 -25.25 -9.56 -1.86
CA GLN A 296 -26.47 -9.72 -2.62
C GLN A 296 -27.60 -8.95 -1.95
N ASP A 297 -28.30 -8.14 -2.73
CA ASP A 297 -29.47 -7.40 -2.26
C ASP A 297 -30.70 -8.31 -2.19
N VAL A 298 -31.37 -8.30 -1.04
CA VAL A 298 -32.60 -9.06 -0.78
C VAL A 298 -33.73 -8.14 -0.30
N SER A 299 -33.55 -6.82 -0.36
CA SER A 299 -34.50 -5.83 0.15
C SER A 299 -35.90 -6.00 -0.43
N ASP A 300 -35.99 -6.33 -1.72
CA ASP A 300 -37.24 -6.59 -2.44
C ASP A 300 -37.99 -7.82 -1.91
N LEU A 301 -37.25 -8.84 -1.46
CA LEU A 301 -37.78 -10.09 -0.93
C LEU A 301 -38.25 -9.97 0.52
N VAL A 302 -37.63 -9.08 1.30
CA VAL A 302 -37.90 -8.96 2.75
C VAL A 302 -38.70 -7.72 3.15
N LYS A 303 -39.13 -6.90 2.18
CA LYS A 303 -39.92 -5.67 2.42
C LYS A 303 -41.21 -5.93 3.22
N ASP A 304 -41.85 -7.08 2.98
CA ASP A 304 -43.09 -7.51 3.63
C ASP A 304 -42.85 -8.58 4.71
N SER A 305 -41.58 -8.82 5.08
CA SER A 305 -41.20 -9.86 6.04
C SER A 305 -41.83 -9.62 7.42
N SER A 306 -42.18 -10.72 8.09
CA SER A 306 -42.63 -10.68 9.49
C SER A 306 -41.54 -10.22 10.46
N PHE A 307 -40.27 -10.20 10.04
CA PHE A 307 -39.17 -9.65 10.81
C PHE A 307 -39.12 -8.12 10.69
N LYS A 308 -39.70 -7.43 11.68
CA LYS A 308 -39.86 -5.97 11.69
C LYS A 308 -38.59 -5.16 11.40
N VAL A 309 -37.41 -5.65 11.76
CA VAL A 309 -36.14 -4.98 11.46
C VAL A 309 -35.95 -4.83 9.96
N PHE A 310 -36.17 -5.90 9.19
CA PHE A 310 -36.00 -5.87 7.73
C PHE A 310 -37.09 -5.03 7.07
N SER A 311 -38.36 -5.29 7.36
CA SER A 311 -39.47 -4.56 6.73
C SER A 311 -39.42 -3.06 7.02
N ALA A 312 -39.05 -2.66 8.25
CA ALA A 312 -38.95 -1.25 8.62
C ALA A 312 -37.76 -0.57 7.94
N THR A 313 -36.58 -1.22 7.89
CA THR A 313 -35.41 -0.68 7.18
C THR A 313 -35.72 -0.44 5.70
N VAL A 314 -36.37 -1.38 5.02
CA VAL A 314 -36.74 -1.21 3.61
C VAL A 314 -37.80 -0.10 3.44
N ALA A 315 -38.77 0.00 4.34
CA ALA A 315 -39.77 1.07 4.32
C ALA A 315 -39.16 2.47 4.51
N ASP A 316 -38.05 2.57 5.23
CA ASP A 316 -37.26 3.81 5.40
C ASP A 316 -36.36 4.12 4.19
N GLY A 317 -36.46 3.37 3.09
CA GLY A 317 -35.65 3.55 1.88
C GLY A 317 -34.22 3.00 1.99
N ASN A 318 -33.94 2.17 2.98
CA ASN A 318 -32.63 1.56 3.22
C ASN A 318 -32.57 0.10 2.71
N PHE A 319 -31.43 -0.55 2.90
CA PHE A 319 -31.13 -1.84 2.29
C PHE A 319 -31.08 -2.98 3.31
N VAL A 320 -31.45 -4.18 2.85
CA VAL A 320 -31.12 -5.45 3.50
C VAL A 320 -30.32 -6.28 2.51
N ARG A 321 -29.04 -6.50 2.84
CA ARG A 321 -28.10 -7.24 1.99
C ARG A 321 -27.53 -8.43 2.75
N ALA A 322 -27.07 -9.44 1.99
CA ALA A 322 -26.54 -10.68 2.54
C ALA A 322 -25.26 -11.13 1.86
N ILE A 323 -24.46 -11.91 2.61
CA ILE A 323 -23.39 -12.75 2.05
C ILE A 323 -23.65 -14.22 2.43
N VAL A 324 -23.21 -15.12 1.56
CA VAL A 324 -23.24 -16.56 1.79
C VAL A 324 -21.83 -17.04 2.10
N VAL A 325 -21.67 -17.75 3.20
CA VAL A 325 -20.41 -18.35 3.66
C VAL A 325 -20.45 -19.85 3.36
N PRO A 326 -19.73 -20.31 2.32
CA PRO A 326 -19.77 -21.71 1.89
C PRO A 326 -19.30 -22.67 3.00
N GLY A 327 -20.13 -23.65 3.34
CA GLY A 327 -19.83 -24.60 4.43
C GLY A 327 -19.69 -23.96 5.82
N GLY A 328 -20.20 -22.73 5.98
CA GLY A 328 -20.06 -21.96 7.22
C GLY A 328 -20.94 -22.45 8.38
N ALA A 329 -21.96 -23.28 8.12
CA ALA A 329 -22.90 -23.71 9.15
C ALA A 329 -22.21 -24.47 10.29
N ASP A 330 -21.29 -25.38 9.98
CA ASP A 330 -20.59 -26.18 11.00
C ASP A 330 -19.32 -25.51 11.53
N LYS A 331 -18.73 -24.61 10.73
CA LYS A 331 -17.48 -23.91 11.09
C LYS A 331 -17.67 -22.80 12.11
N TYR A 332 -18.79 -22.11 12.09
CA TYR A 332 -19.03 -20.96 12.96
C TYR A 332 -20.02 -21.28 14.07
N SER A 333 -19.57 -21.18 15.33
CA SER A 333 -20.46 -21.23 16.48
C SER A 333 -21.24 -19.91 16.62
N ARG A 334 -22.32 -19.91 17.41
CA ARG A 334 -23.03 -18.66 17.75
C ARG A 334 -22.08 -17.63 18.37
N LYS A 335 -21.10 -18.06 19.16
CA LYS A 335 -20.11 -17.18 19.79
C LYS A 335 -19.22 -16.51 18.75
N ASP A 336 -18.84 -17.23 17.70
CA ASP A 336 -17.99 -16.68 16.64
C ASP A 336 -18.77 -15.66 15.80
N ILE A 337 -20.04 -15.93 15.51
CA ILE A 337 -20.93 -14.99 14.81
C ILE A 337 -21.16 -13.73 15.66
N THR A 338 -21.37 -13.86 16.97
CA THR A 338 -21.50 -12.70 17.87
C THR A 338 -20.23 -11.84 17.91
N LYS A 339 -19.02 -12.44 17.89
CA LYS A 339 -17.78 -11.64 17.78
C LYS A 339 -17.74 -10.82 16.48
N LYS A 340 -18.18 -11.42 15.37
CA LYS A 340 -18.27 -10.73 14.07
C LYS A 340 -19.30 -9.61 14.10
N GLU A 341 -20.48 -9.85 14.69
CA GLU A 341 -21.50 -8.84 14.96
C GLU A 341 -20.95 -7.67 15.78
N ASP A 342 -20.24 -7.95 16.87
CA ASP A 342 -19.68 -6.92 17.74
C ASP A 342 -18.63 -6.06 17.01
N TYR A 343 -17.85 -6.67 16.12
CA TYR A 343 -16.87 -5.95 15.33
C TYR A 343 -17.53 -4.99 14.33
N ILE A 344 -18.54 -5.45 13.57
CA ILE A 344 -19.14 -4.63 12.51
C ILE A 344 -19.96 -3.44 13.02
N LYS A 345 -20.31 -3.39 14.31
CA LYS A 345 -20.95 -2.21 14.93
C LYS A 345 -20.14 -0.93 14.72
N ARG A 346 -18.81 -1.04 14.55
CA ARG A 346 -17.93 0.08 14.25
C ARG A 346 -18.20 0.73 12.88
N TYR A 347 -18.83 0.00 11.96
CA TYR A 347 -19.28 0.49 10.65
C TYR A 347 -20.75 0.94 10.69
N GLY A 348 -21.32 1.17 11.88
CA GLY A 348 -22.70 1.63 12.06
C GLY A 348 -23.77 0.53 12.02
N ALA A 349 -23.40 -0.75 11.83
CA ALA A 349 -24.36 -1.85 11.85
C ALA A 349 -25.04 -1.99 13.22
N LYS A 350 -26.38 -2.05 13.23
CA LYS A 350 -27.16 -2.23 14.47
C LYS A 350 -27.21 -3.67 14.97
N GLY A 351 -26.87 -4.64 14.12
CA GLY A 351 -26.81 -6.06 14.44
C GLY A 351 -26.49 -6.91 13.22
N LEU A 352 -26.31 -8.21 13.45
CA LEU A 352 -26.01 -9.21 12.41
C LEU A 352 -27.07 -10.31 12.46
N ALA A 353 -27.99 -10.30 11.51
CA ALA A 353 -28.96 -11.39 11.37
C ALA A 353 -28.30 -12.56 10.63
N TRP A 354 -28.62 -13.80 11.00
CA TRP A 354 -28.02 -14.98 10.37
C TRP A 354 -28.89 -16.22 10.42
N VAL A 355 -28.70 -17.10 9.43
CA VAL A 355 -29.26 -18.45 9.40
C VAL A 355 -28.21 -19.45 8.92
N LYS A 356 -28.27 -20.67 9.47
CA LYS A 356 -27.59 -21.85 8.96
C LYS A 356 -28.56 -22.62 8.08
N VAL A 357 -28.11 -23.03 6.90
CA VAL A 357 -28.93 -23.77 5.95
C VAL A 357 -28.82 -25.27 6.26
N THR A 358 -29.94 -25.90 6.59
CA THR A 358 -30.03 -27.34 6.93
C THR A 358 -30.96 -28.05 5.95
N GLU A 359 -30.99 -29.39 5.97
CA GLU A 359 -31.95 -30.17 5.17
C GLU A 359 -33.41 -29.86 5.54
N GLU A 360 -33.67 -29.44 6.78
CA GLU A 360 -34.99 -29.09 7.30
C GLU A 360 -35.37 -27.61 7.08
N GLY A 361 -34.52 -26.84 6.39
CA GLY A 361 -34.69 -25.39 6.17
C GLY A 361 -33.70 -24.55 6.98
N TYR A 362 -34.04 -23.28 7.24
CA TYR A 362 -33.17 -22.40 7.99
C TYR A 362 -33.20 -22.68 9.50
N ASN A 363 -32.02 -22.64 10.12
CA ASN A 363 -31.84 -22.69 11.58
C ASN A 363 -31.09 -21.45 12.07
N GLY A 364 -31.58 -20.77 13.09
CA GLY A 364 -30.91 -19.58 13.64
C GLY A 364 -31.88 -18.56 14.23
N PRO A 365 -31.37 -17.42 14.74
CA PRO A 365 -32.17 -16.43 15.46
C PRO A 365 -33.30 -15.82 14.65
N VAL A 366 -33.12 -15.70 13.32
CA VAL A 366 -34.13 -15.10 12.41
C VAL A 366 -34.86 -16.14 11.56
N ALA A 367 -34.53 -17.44 11.68
CA ALA A 367 -35.06 -18.48 10.80
C ALA A 367 -36.60 -18.55 10.78
N LYS A 368 -37.25 -18.40 11.95
CA LYS A 368 -38.71 -18.44 12.06
C LYS A 368 -39.43 -17.35 11.25
N PHE A 369 -38.73 -16.27 10.91
CA PHE A 369 -39.30 -15.16 10.15
C PHE A 369 -38.97 -15.23 8.65
N LEU A 370 -37.96 -16.02 8.27
CA LEU A 370 -37.47 -16.13 6.90
C LEU A 370 -37.85 -17.46 6.23
N ASN A 371 -38.29 -18.46 7.00
CA ASN A 371 -38.67 -19.77 6.44
C ASN A 371 -39.85 -19.69 5.47
N ASP A 372 -40.76 -18.73 5.65
CA ASP A 372 -41.87 -18.51 4.71
C ASP A 372 -41.37 -17.99 3.35
N ASP A 373 -40.26 -17.24 3.34
CA ASP A 373 -39.61 -16.66 2.15
C ASP A 373 -38.40 -17.47 1.66
N ALA A 374 -38.10 -18.61 2.30
CA ALA A 374 -36.84 -19.33 2.14
C ALA A 374 -36.57 -19.80 0.71
N ASN A 375 -37.61 -20.15 -0.07
CA ASN A 375 -37.41 -20.57 -1.46
C ASN A 375 -36.88 -19.43 -2.33
N ALA A 376 -37.46 -18.24 -2.23
CA ALA A 376 -37.03 -17.08 -3.00
C ALA A 376 -35.63 -16.60 -2.55
N LEU A 377 -35.37 -16.63 -1.24
CA LEU A 377 -34.05 -16.32 -0.68
C LEU A 377 -33.01 -17.34 -1.12
N ASN A 378 -33.33 -18.64 -1.11
CA ASN A 378 -32.41 -19.70 -1.54
C ASN A 378 -32.04 -19.56 -3.01
N GLU A 379 -33.01 -19.24 -3.87
CA GLU A 379 -32.78 -19.01 -5.29
C GLU A 379 -31.91 -17.77 -5.54
N ARG A 380 -32.26 -16.62 -4.94
CA ARG A 380 -31.48 -15.38 -5.08
C ARG A 380 -30.05 -15.58 -4.61
N LEU A 381 -29.89 -16.13 -3.40
CA LEU A 381 -28.59 -16.27 -2.74
C LEU A 381 -27.78 -17.49 -3.23
N SER A 382 -28.39 -18.38 -4.02
CA SER A 382 -27.77 -19.62 -4.50
C SER A 382 -27.17 -20.50 -3.38
N VAL A 383 -27.85 -20.56 -2.23
CA VAL A 383 -27.33 -21.26 -1.02
C VAL A 383 -27.48 -22.77 -1.14
N LYS A 384 -26.59 -23.48 -0.44
CA LYS A 384 -26.61 -24.95 -0.30
C LYS A 384 -26.75 -25.34 1.16
N VAL A 385 -27.22 -26.57 1.39
CA VAL A 385 -27.21 -27.17 2.74
C VAL A 385 -25.78 -27.18 3.26
N GLY A 386 -25.59 -26.72 4.50
CA GLY A 386 -24.28 -26.54 5.13
C GLY A 386 -23.74 -25.10 5.07
N ASP A 387 -24.39 -24.19 4.34
CA ASP A 387 -23.96 -22.80 4.27
C ASP A 387 -24.46 -21.96 5.47
N LEU A 388 -23.76 -20.85 5.73
CA LEU A 388 -24.18 -19.82 6.67
C LEU A 388 -24.50 -18.55 5.87
N VAL A 389 -25.69 -17.98 6.08
CA VAL A 389 -26.10 -16.71 5.48
C VAL A 389 -26.07 -15.63 6.55
N LEU A 390 -25.40 -14.52 6.24
CA LEU A 390 -25.25 -13.36 7.11
C LEU A 390 -25.94 -12.15 6.46
N PHE A 391 -26.78 -11.45 7.21
CA PHE A 391 -27.57 -10.31 6.75
C PHE A 391 -27.25 -9.06 7.56
N VAL A 392 -27.12 -7.93 6.88
CA VAL A 392 -27.03 -6.61 7.49
C VAL A 392 -28.14 -5.74 6.90
N ALA A 393 -28.81 -4.98 7.77
CA ALA A 393 -29.87 -4.05 7.42
C ALA A 393 -29.46 -2.63 7.84
N GLY A 394 -29.42 -1.70 6.90
CA GLY A 394 -28.93 -0.34 7.15
C GLY A 394 -28.84 0.51 5.88
N SER A 395 -28.28 1.71 6.00
CA SER A 395 -27.96 2.56 4.85
C SER A 395 -26.95 1.87 3.92
N PHE A 396 -26.84 2.38 2.70
CA PHE A 396 -25.93 1.86 1.67
C PHE A 396 -24.50 1.65 2.20
N HIS A 397 -23.90 2.69 2.79
CA HIS A 397 -22.55 2.60 3.36
C HIS A 397 -22.45 1.57 4.49
N VAL A 398 -23.43 1.54 5.41
CA VAL A 398 -23.44 0.59 6.53
C VAL A 398 -23.46 -0.86 6.04
N VAL A 399 -24.29 -1.19 5.04
CA VAL A 399 -24.35 -2.55 4.51
C VAL A 399 -23.09 -2.92 3.73
N CYS A 400 -22.56 -1.99 2.93
CA CYS A 400 -21.34 -2.18 2.15
C CYS A 400 -20.12 -2.42 3.06
N ASP A 401 -19.82 -1.49 3.97
CA ASP A 401 -18.66 -1.57 4.85
C ASP A 401 -18.70 -2.80 5.76
N SER A 402 -19.87 -3.11 6.31
CA SER A 402 -20.03 -4.24 7.22
C SER A 402 -19.87 -5.58 6.50
N LEU A 403 -20.55 -5.78 5.37
CA LEU A 403 -20.51 -7.05 4.65
C LEU A 403 -19.21 -7.22 3.86
N GLY A 404 -18.64 -6.12 3.34
CA GLY A 404 -17.32 -6.11 2.70
C GLY A 404 -16.23 -6.56 3.66
N TYR A 405 -16.20 -6.01 4.88
CA TYR A 405 -15.28 -6.46 5.93
C TYR A 405 -15.49 -7.94 6.27
N LEU A 406 -16.73 -8.38 6.50
CA LEU A 406 -17.02 -9.77 6.87
C LEU A 406 -16.60 -10.73 5.77
N ARG A 407 -16.84 -10.38 4.51
CA ARG A 407 -16.43 -11.16 3.34
C ARG A 407 -14.92 -11.40 3.36
N GLU A 408 -14.11 -10.37 3.49
CA GLU A 408 -12.64 -10.51 3.51
C GLU A 408 -12.12 -11.24 4.74
N SER A 409 -12.64 -10.90 5.92
CA SER A 409 -12.23 -11.55 7.18
C SER A 409 -12.52 -13.04 7.16
N ILE A 410 -13.69 -13.45 6.67
CA ILE A 410 -14.09 -14.85 6.58
C ILE A 410 -13.30 -15.57 5.48
N ALA A 411 -13.07 -14.94 4.33
CA ALA A 411 -12.28 -15.55 3.27
C ALA A 411 -10.84 -15.87 3.70
N LYS A 412 -10.22 -15.00 4.50
CA LYS A 412 -8.92 -15.26 5.14
C LYS A 412 -8.98 -16.41 6.13
N GLU A 413 -10.00 -16.45 7.00
CA GLU A 413 -10.19 -17.55 7.97
C GLU A 413 -10.44 -18.91 7.31
N LEU A 414 -11.06 -18.91 6.13
CA LEU A 414 -11.41 -20.11 5.38
C LEU A 414 -10.41 -20.48 4.29
N ASP A 415 -9.29 -19.76 4.18
CA ASP A 415 -8.24 -19.98 3.18
C ASP A 415 -8.78 -19.99 1.74
N LEU A 416 -9.69 -19.04 1.44
CA LEU A 416 -10.33 -18.92 0.12
C LEU A 416 -9.53 -18.04 -0.85
N ILE A 417 -8.46 -17.41 -0.38
CA ILE A 417 -7.70 -16.40 -1.11
C ILE A 417 -6.42 -17.04 -1.64
N ASP A 418 -6.25 -17.08 -2.97
CA ASP A 418 -4.97 -17.46 -3.56
C ASP A 418 -3.94 -16.33 -3.40
N GLU A 419 -3.02 -16.50 -2.46
CA GLU A 419 -1.97 -15.52 -2.16
C GLU A 419 -0.87 -15.43 -3.23
N ASN A 420 -0.80 -16.39 -4.16
CA ASN A 420 0.16 -16.36 -5.26
C ASN A 420 -0.38 -15.64 -6.51
N LYS A 421 -1.68 -15.32 -6.54
CA LYS A 421 -2.32 -14.68 -7.69
C LYS A 421 -2.21 -13.17 -7.58
N PHE A 422 -1.66 -12.52 -8.60
CA PHE A 422 -1.78 -11.07 -8.82
C PHE A 422 -3.03 -10.79 -9.65
N ASN A 423 -4.00 -10.11 -9.08
CA ASN A 423 -5.31 -9.87 -9.67
C ASN A 423 -5.60 -8.37 -9.75
N TYR A 424 -5.25 -7.80 -10.90
CA TYR A 424 -5.44 -6.38 -11.23
C TYR A 424 -6.86 -6.11 -11.74
N LEU A 425 -7.42 -4.97 -11.36
CA LEU A 425 -8.75 -4.50 -11.77
C LEU A 425 -8.77 -2.96 -11.76
N TRP A 426 -9.40 -2.35 -12.76
CA TRP A 426 -9.78 -0.94 -12.71
C TRP A 426 -11.15 -0.75 -12.08
N VAL A 427 -11.28 0.20 -11.15
CA VAL A 427 -12.56 0.71 -10.66
C VAL A 427 -12.76 2.11 -11.24
N ILE A 428 -13.83 2.28 -12.02
CA ILE A 428 -14.08 3.48 -12.83
C ILE A 428 -15.43 4.11 -12.49
N ASN A 429 -15.69 5.29 -13.05
CA ASN A 429 -16.99 5.97 -13.01
C ASN A 429 -17.47 6.21 -11.56
N TRP A 430 -16.60 6.84 -10.78
CA TRP A 430 -16.89 7.13 -9.38
C TRP A 430 -17.90 8.27 -9.23
N PRO A 431 -18.60 8.38 -8.10
CA PRO A 431 -19.27 9.61 -7.72
C PRO A 431 -18.28 10.78 -7.71
N MET A 432 -18.69 11.95 -8.21
CA MET A 432 -17.87 13.16 -8.14
C MET A 432 -17.77 13.70 -6.69
N PHE A 433 -18.85 13.54 -5.93
CA PHE A 433 -19.02 14.08 -4.58
C PHE A 433 -19.34 12.96 -3.59
N GLU A 434 -18.83 13.11 -2.36
CA GLU A 434 -19.18 12.25 -1.22
C GLU A 434 -19.66 13.11 -0.06
N TYR A 435 -20.66 12.65 0.68
CA TYR A 435 -21.13 13.35 1.87
C TYR A 435 -20.33 12.90 3.09
N ASP A 436 -19.56 13.81 3.67
CA ASP A 436 -18.83 13.54 4.89
C ASP A 436 -19.73 13.82 6.10
N GLU A 437 -20.16 12.76 6.79
CA GLU A 437 -21.00 12.87 7.99
C GLU A 437 -20.30 13.59 9.15
N GLY A 438 -18.96 13.51 9.24
CA GLY A 438 -18.18 14.13 10.30
C GLY A 438 -18.12 15.65 10.18
N PHE A 439 -17.90 16.16 8.96
CA PHE A 439 -17.94 17.58 8.63
C PHE A 439 -19.37 18.10 8.37
N GLY A 440 -20.33 17.20 8.14
CA GLY A 440 -21.72 17.53 7.83
C GLY A 440 -21.87 18.26 6.50
N LYS A 441 -21.04 17.93 5.50
CA LYS A 441 -21.02 18.60 4.20
C LYS A 441 -20.55 17.66 3.08
N TRP A 442 -20.86 18.05 1.85
CA TRP A 442 -20.29 17.43 0.67
C TRP A 442 -18.80 17.79 0.52
N ILE A 443 -18.02 16.79 0.16
CA ILE A 443 -16.61 16.89 -0.21
C ILE A 443 -16.43 16.26 -1.61
N ALA A 444 -15.30 16.51 -2.24
CA ALA A 444 -14.96 15.80 -3.47
C ALA A 444 -14.59 14.35 -3.10
N ALA A 445 -15.04 13.37 -3.86
CA ALA A 445 -14.69 11.97 -3.62
C ALA A 445 -13.19 11.71 -3.85
N HIS A 446 -12.54 12.46 -4.76
CA HIS A 446 -11.10 12.38 -5.01
C HIS A 446 -10.42 13.74 -4.80
N HIS A 447 -10.63 14.68 -5.74
CA HIS A 447 -10.10 16.03 -5.65
C HIS A 447 -11.06 17.02 -6.35
N PRO A 448 -11.25 18.25 -5.83
CA PRO A 448 -12.00 19.34 -6.47
C PRO A 448 -11.71 19.71 -7.94
N PHE A 449 -10.68 19.14 -8.57
CA PHE A 449 -10.28 19.44 -9.96
C PHE A 449 -10.60 18.29 -10.92
N THR A 450 -11.28 17.25 -10.43
CA THR A 450 -11.68 16.09 -11.22
C THR A 450 -12.80 16.44 -12.18
N MET A 451 -12.66 16.05 -13.44
CA MET A 451 -13.67 16.25 -14.47
C MET A 451 -14.83 15.28 -14.27
N LEU A 452 -16.04 15.78 -14.53
CA LEU A 452 -17.26 14.96 -14.52
C LEU A 452 -17.42 14.26 -15.86
N ASN A 453 -18.22 13.21 -15.90
CA ASN A 453 -18.67 12.65 -17.17
C ASN A 453 -19.40 13.74 -17.98
N GLU A 454 -19.20 13.76 -19.30
CA GLU A 454 -19.79 14.80 -20.15
C GLU A 454 -21.32 14.84 -20.03
N ASP A 455 -21.97 13.68 -20.01
CA ASP A 455 -23.41 13.53 -19.86
C ASP A 455 -23.94 13.99 -18.48
N ASP A 456 -23.05 14.13 -17.49
CA ASP A 456 -23.37 14.51 -16.12
C ASP A 456 -23.13 15.99 -15.83
N LEU A 457 -22.57 16.75 -16.78
CA LEU A 457 -22.42 18.21 -16.68
C LEU A 457 -23.77 18.91 -16.44
N LYS A 458 -24.86 18.33 -16.94
CA LYS A 458 -26.23 18.81 -16.70
C LYS A 458 -26.57 18.96 -15.22
N TYR A 459 -26.01 18.12 -14.34
CA TYR A 459 -26.29 18.17 -12.91
C TYR A 459 -25.69 19.40 -12.21
N LEU A 460 -24.76 20.10 -12.87
CA LEU A 460 -24.20 21.35 -12.38
C LEU A 460 -25.07 22.59 -12.73
N GLU A 461 -26.13 22.41 -13.52
CA GLU A 461 -27.03 23.50 -13.89
C GLU A 461 -27.99 23.90 -12.76
N GLU A 462 -28.53 25.11 -12.85
CA GLU A 462 -29.45 25.64 -11.83
C GLU A 462 -30.75 24.81 -11.78
N GLY A 463 -31.08 24.28 -10.59
CA GLY A 463 -32.28 23.48 -10.37
C GLY A 463 -32.05 21.97 -10.37
N GLU A 464 -30.86 21.51 -10.76
CA GLU A 464 -30.45 20.11 -10.70
C GLU A 464 -29.68 19.80 -9.40
N ASP A 465 -29.46 18.51 -9.12
CA ASP A 465 -28.69 18.04 -7.96
C ASP A 465 -27.26 17.61 -8.39
N PRO A 466 -26.22 18.41 -8.09
CA PRO A 466 -24.86 18.12 -8.53
C PRO A 466 -24.29 16.83 -7.93
N HIS A 467 -24.84 16.34 -6.82
CA HIS A 467 -24.34 15.16 -6.11
C HIS A 467 -24.73 13.84 -6.78
N GLN A 468 -25.49 13.88 -7.88
CA GLN A 468 -25.77 12.71 -8.73
C GLN A 468 -24.72 12.49 -9.82
N ALA A 469 -23.79 13.43 -9.98
CA ALA A 469 -22.82 13.39 -11.04
C ALA A 469 -21.67 12.42 -10.75
N HIS A 470 -21.20 11.75 -11.80
CA HIS A 470 -20.05 10.87 -11.78
C HIS A 470 -18.83 11.54 -12.41
N ALA A 471 -17.66 11.04 -12.03
CA ALA A 471 -16.36 11.52 -12.39
C ALA A 471 -15.69 10.62 -13.44
N GLN A 472 -14.90 11.26 -14.30
CA GLN A 472 -13.92 10.60 -15.15
C GLN A 472 -12.67 10.23 -14.34
N SER A 473 -12.87 9.43 -13.29
CA SER A 473 -11.82 8.92 -12.42
C SER A 473 -11.70 7.41 -12.50
N TYR A 474 -10.52 6.92 -12.15
CA TYR A 474 -10.15 5.53 -12.27
C TYR A 474 -9.10 5.17 -11.23
N ASP A 475 -9.32 4.05 -10.56
CA ASP A 475 -8.43 3.48 -9.57
C ASP A 475 -7.96 2.10 -10.02
N ILE A 476 -6.66 1.85 -9.92
CA ILE A 476 -6.08 0.53 -10.16
C ILE A 476 -5.94 -0.20 -8.84
N VAL A 477 -6.60 -1.35 -8.76
CA VAL A 477 -6.66 -2.22 -7.60
C VAL A 477 -5.84 -3.48 -7.87
N LEU A 478 -5.07 -3.92 -6.89
CA LEU A 478 -4.38 -5.19 -6.86
C LEU A 478 -4.77 -5.93 -5.58
N ASN A 479 -5.42 -7.09 -5.72
CA ASN A 479 -5.71 -7.99 -4.58
C ASN A 479 -6.38 -7.28 -3.39
N GLY A 480 -7.41 -6.47 -3.66
CA GLY A 480 -8.11 -5.72 -2.61
C GLY A 480 -7.40 -4.45 -2.12
N ASN A 481 -6.31 -4.04 -2.76
CA ASN A 481 -5.55 -2.87 -2.40
C ASN A 481 -5.49 -1.89 -3.58
N GLU A 482 -5.93 -0.66 -3.36
CA GLU A 482 -5.71 0.45 -4.30
C GLU A 482 -4.20 0.75 -4.38
N ILE A 483 -3.59 0.56 -5.55
CA ILE A 483 -2.16 0.85 -5.77
C ILE A 483 -1.93 2.15 -6.53
N GLY A 484 -2.99 2.76 -7.05
CA GLY A 484 -2.94 4.06 -7.69
C GLY A 484 -4.33 4.51 -8.13
N GLY A 485 -4.44 5.82 -8.36
CA GLY A 485 -5.68 6.47 -8.74
C GLY A 485 -5.42 7.74 -9.54
N GLY A 486 -6.42 8.15 -10.30
CA GLY A 486 -6.29 9.26 -11.24
C GLY A 486 -7.64 9.77 -11.75
N SER A 487 -7.57 10.87 -12.47
CA SER A 487 -8.73 11.43 -13.18
C SER A 487 -8.31 12.35 -14.30
N ILE A 488 -9.26 12.56 -15.22
CA ILE A 488 -9.24 13.72 -16.12
C ILE A 488 -9.50 14.98 -15.30
N ARG A 489 -8.89 16.09 -15.70
CA ARG A 489 -8.99 17.38 -14.99
C ARG A 489 -9.94 18.32 -15.68
N ILE A 490 -10.59 19.14 -14.86
CA ILE A 490 -11.38 20.26 -15.35
C ILE A 490 -10.42 21.28 -15.97
N HIS A 491 -10.59 21.54 -17.26
CA HIS A 491 -9.85 22.55 -18.01
C HIS A 491 -10.71 23.79 -18.36
N ASP A 492 -12.03 23.73 -18.09
CA ASP A 492 -12.98 24.82 -18.31
C ASP A 492 -13.20 25.61 -16.99
N PRO A 493 -12.87 26.92 -16.95
CA PRO A 493 -13.09 27.76 -15.78
C PRO A 493 -14.55 27.81 -15.29
N GLU A 494 -15.54 27.77 -16.19
CA GLU A 494 -16.95 27.83 -15.84
C GLU A 494 -17.42 26.55 -15.14
N VAL A 495 -16.96 25.40 -15.62
CA VAL A 495 -17.21 24.10 -14.98
C VAL A 495 -16.55 24.07 -13.61
N GLN A 496 -15.30 24.54 -13.50
CA GLN A 496 -14.59 24.57 -12.22
C GLN A 496 -15.30 25.44 -11.17
N GLU A 497 -15.84 26.59 -11.58
CA GLU A 497 -16.62 27.46 -10.69
C GLU A 497 -17.88 26.74 -10.16
N LYS A 498 -18.60 26.03 -11.03
CA LYS A 498 -19.79 25.26 -10.63
C LYS A 498 -19.44 24.13 -9.66
N VAL A 499 -18.32 23.42 -9.86
CA VAL A 499 -17.84 22.39 -8.94
C VAL A 499 -17.47 22.98 -7.58
N PHE A 500 -16.77 24.12 -7.55
CA PHE A 500 -16.47 24.79 -6.27
C PHE A 500 -17.73 25.21 -5.52
N LYS A 501 -18.76 25.69 -6.25
CA LYS A 501 -20.05 26.03 -5.65
C LYS A 501 -20.75 24.80 -5.08
N ALA A 502 -20.73 23.66 -5.78
CA ALA A 502 -21.29 22.39 -5.30
C ALA A 502 -20.59 21.92 -3.99
N LEU A 503 -19.28 22.12 -3.89
CA LEU A 503 -18.49 21.87 -2.68
C LEU A 503 -18.67 22.92 -1.56
N GLY A 504 -19.52 23.93 -1.78
CA GLY A 504 -19.81 24.98 -0.80
C GLY A 504 -18.74 26.06 -0.65
N TYR A 505 -17.83 26.21 -1.61
CA TYR A 505 -16.88 27.33 -1.61
C TYR A 505 -17.54 28.62 -2.11
N THR A 506 -17.23 29.74 -1.45
CA THR A 506 -17.47 31.07 -2.03
C THR A 506 -16.38 31.39 -3.06
N LYS A 507 -16.65 32.33 -3.97
CA LYS A 507 -15.65 32.78 -4.96
C LYS A 507 -14.37 33.29 -4.28
N GLU A 508 -14.51 34.03 -3.19
CA GLU A 508 -13.38 34.58 -2.44
C GLU A 508 -12.56 33.48 -1.77
N ALA A 509 -13.22 32.46 -1.20
CA ALA A 509 -12.54 31.32 -0.59
C ALA A 509 -11.80 30.47 -1.64
N ALA A 510 -12.43 30.22 -2.79
CA ALA A 510 -11.80 29.53 -3.91
C ALA A 510 -10.60 30.33 -4.44
N GLN A 511 -10.74 31.64 -4.66
CA GLN A 511 -9.65 32.50 -5.12
C GLN A 511 -8.49 32.58 -4.12
N ALA A 512 -8.80 32.65 -2.82
CA ALA A 512 -7.77 32.71 -1.79
C ALA A 512 -6.91 31.43 -1.77
N ARG A 513 -7.53 30.26 -1.98
CA ARG A 513 -6.86 28.95 -1.94
C ARG A 513 -6.22 28.56 -3.27
N PHE A 514 -6.97 28.69 -4.36
CA PHE A 514 -6.64 28.13 -5.69
C PHE A 514 -6.48 29.20 -6.77
N GLY A 515 -6.41 30.49 -6.42
CA GLY A 515 -6.42 31.59 -7.40
C GLY A 515 -5.30 31.54 -8.44
N PHE A 516 -4.18 30.88 -8.15
CA PHE A 516 -3.12 30.67 -9.15
C PHE A 516 -3.51 29.64 -10.21
N LEU A 517 -4.21 28.56 -9.82
CA LEU A 517 -4.70 27.53 -10.73
C LEU A 517 -5.91 28.03 -11.53
N ILE A 518 -6.84 28.73 -10.88
CA ILE A 518 -7.96 29.41 -11.55
C ILE A 518 -7.43 30.36 -12.63
N LYS A 519 -6.43 31.17 -12.29
CA LYS A 519 -5.79 32.05 -13.27
C LYS A 519 -5.10 31.26 -14.39
N ALA A 520 -4.52 30.11 -14.10
CA ALA A 520 -3.90 29.29 -15.13
C ALA A 520 -4.96 28.69 -16.09
N LEU A 521 -6.11 28.23 -15.57
CA LEU A 521 -7.28 27.83 -16.37
C LEU A 521 -7.74 28.96 -17.30
N GLU A 522 -7.85 30.19 -16.78
CA GLU A 522 -8.22 31.38 -17.57
C GLU A 522 -7.20 31.74 -18.68
N ASN A 523 -5.93 31.33 -18.52
CA ASN A 523 -4.88 31.55 -19.53
C ASN A 523 -4.75 30.39 -20.53
N GLY A 524 -5.65 29.42 -20.46
CA GLY A 524 -5.69 28.25 -21.34
C GLY A 524 -4.91 27.08 -20.76
N MET A 525 -5.63 26.12 -20.20
CA MET A 525 -5.13 24.78 -19.92
C MET A 525 -5.63 23.82 -21.01
N PRO A 526 -4.79 22.90 -21.52
CA PRO A 526 -5.28 21.85 -22.38
C PRO A 526 -6.21 20.91 -21.59
N PRO A 527 -7.10 20.15 -22.25
CA PRO A 527 -7.62 18.93 -21.66
C PRO A 527 -6.45 18.09 -21.16
N GLU A 528 -6.51 17.61 -19.92
CA GLU A 528 -5.41 16.92 -19.28
C GLU A 528 -5.93 15.88 -18.30
N GLY A 529 -5.08 14.90 -18.00
CA GLY A 529 -5.39 13.89 -17.02
C GLY A 529 -4.13 13.17 -16.58
N GLY A 530 -4.22 12.50 -15.44
CA GLY A 530 -3.08 11.75 -14.94
C GLY A 530 -3.46 10.79 -13.84
N MET A 531 -2.43 10.23 -13.22
CA MET A 531 -2.58 9.32 -12.09
C MET A 531 -1.32 9.27 -11.24
N ALA A 532 -1.47 8.77 -10.02
CA ALA A 532 -0.36 8.48 -9.13
C ALA A 532 -0.43 7.04 -8.64
N PHE A 533 0.70 6.33 -8.65
CA PHE A 533 0.84 5.05 -7.96
C PHE A 533 1.45 5.23 -6.58
N GLY A 534 0.90 4.58 -5.56
CA GLY A 534 1.58 4.43 -4.27
C GLY A 534 2.73 3.42 -4.39
N LEU A 535 3.95 3.89 -4.66
CA LEU A 535 5.12 3.03 -4.89
C LEU A 535 5.38 2.11 -3.69
N ASP A 536 5.25 2.63 -2.47
CA ASP A 536 5.49 1.86 -1.25
C ASP A 536 4.51 0.68 -1.14
N ARG A 537 3.22 0.93 -1.37
CA ARG A 537 2.18 -0.10 -1.34
C ARG A 537 2.35 -1.09 -2.49
N TRP A 538 2.67 -0.61 -3.70
CA TRP A 538 2.88 -1.50 -4.83
C TRP A 538 4.05 -2.45 -4.57
N VAL A 539 5.20 -1.94 -4.14
CA VAL A 539 6.37 -2.77 -3.80
C VAL A 539 6.08 -3.71 -2.64
N MET A 540 5.32 -3.30 -1.62
CA MET A 540 4.87 -4.18 -0.54
C MET A 540 4.11 -5.40 -1.07
N LEU A 541 3.15 -5.19 -1.97
CA LEU A 541 2.36 -6.26 -2.57
C LEU A 541 3.21 -7.17 -3.46
N LEU A 542 4.09 -6.60 -4.30
CA LEU A 542 5.01 -7.40 -5.14
C LEU A 542 6.00 -8.23 -4.31
N ALA A 543 6.34 -7.76 -3.12
CA ALA A 543 7.24 -8.39 -2.18
C ALA A 543 6.55 -9.44 -1.26
N HIS A 544 5.21 -9.54 -1.33
CA HIS A 544 4.40 -10.24 -0.33
C HIS A 544 4.80 -9.85 1.11
N ALA A 545 5.04 -8.55 1.32
CA ALA A 545 5.41 -8.01 2.62
C ALA A 545 4.16 -7.70 3.45
N ASP A 546 4.26 -7.88 4.77
CA ASP A 546 3.13 -7.70 5.70
C ASP A 546 2.80 -6.21 5.95
N SER A 547 3.76 -5.32 5.73
CA SER A 547 3.58 -3.86 5.87
C SER A 547 4.46 -3.09 4.91
N ILE A 548 4.01 -1.89 4.52
CA ILE A 548 4.80 -0.92 3.76
C ILE A 548 6.09 -0.53 4.50
N ARG A 549 6.14 -0.66 5.84
CA ARG A 549 7.34 -0.39 6.65
C ARG A 549 8.49 -1.34 6.31
N ASP A 550 8.22 -2.54 5.82
CA ASP A 550 9.27 -3.47 5.44
C ASP A 550 9.92 -3.13 4.09
N VAL A 551 9.25 -2.33 3.25
CA VAL A 551 9.76 -1.89 1.94
C VAL A 551 10.22 -0.43 1.92
N ILE A 552 10.13 0.25 3.07
CA ILE A 552 10.69 1.57 3.33
C ILE A 552 11.95 1.40 4.18
N VAL A 553 13.05 2.07 3.81
CA VAL A 553 14.36 1.82 4.44
C VAL A 553 14.36 2.22 5.92
N PHE A 554 13.86 3.41 6.24
CA PHE A 554 13.81 3.98 7.60
C PHE A 554 12.39 4.52 7.90
N PRO A 555 11.41 3.64 8.16
CA PRO A 555 10.03 4.03 8.37
C PRO A 555 9.81 4.62 9.77
N LYS A 556 8.71 5.36 9.93
CA LYS A 556 8.14 5.69 11.24
C LYS A 556 7.33 4.50 11.77
N ASN A 557 7.31 4.30 13.08
CA ASN A 557 6.39 3.36 13.72
C ASN A 557 4.96 3.94 13.80
N SER A 558 4.02 3.21 14.41
CA SER A 558 2.61 3.65 14.52
C SER A 558 2.39 4.91 15.36
N LYS A 559 3.42 5.40 16.07
CA LYS A 559 3.38 6.64 16.86
C LYS A 559 4.04 7.83 16.13
N ALA A 560 4.27 7.70 14.83
CA ALA A 560 4.98 8.66 14.00
C ALA A 560 6.43 8.93 14.45
N VAL A 561 7.04 8.00 15.20
CA VAL A 561 8.42 8.08 15.66
C VAL A 561 9.32 7.29 14.73
N GLU A 562 10.48 7.83 14.35
CA GLU A 562 11.58 7.11 13.71
C GLU A 562 12.48 6.53 14.83
N PRO A 563 12.40 5.23 15.14
CA PRO A 563 13.00 4.70 16.37
C PRO A 563 14.53 4.66 16.37
N LEU A 564 15.19 4.71 15.21
CA LEU A 564 16.66 4.69 15.12
C LEU A 564 17.27 6.01 15.61
N THR A 565 16.71 7.14 15.16
CA THR A 565 17.16 8.50 15.49
C THR A 565 16.38 9.11 16.64
N ALA A 566 15.29 8.47 17.06
CA ALA A 566 14.33 8.97 18.03
C ALA A 566 13.67 10.31 17.61
N ALA A 567 13.48 10.51 16.31
CA ALA A 567 12.73 11.65 15.78
C ALA A 567 11.20 11.39 15.88
N PRO A 568 10.36 12.42 16.13
CA PRO A 568 10.72 13.81 16.40
C PRO A 568 11.33 14.01 17.81
N GLY A 569 12.15 15.05 17.95
CA GLY A 569 12.75 15.47 19.23
C GLY A 569 12.59 16.99 19.45
N THR A 570 12.88 17.47 20.65
CA THR A 570 12.90 18.90 20.95
C THR A 570 14.06 19.60 20.27
N VAL A 571 13.90 20.89 19.99
CA VAL A 571 14.96 21.78 19.47
C VAL A 571 15.41 22.74 20.57
N ASP A 572 16.57 23.38 20.38
CA ASP A 572 17.08 24.38 21.31
C ASP A 572 16.25 25.68 21.23
N ASP A 573 16.10 26.39 22.35
CA ASP A 573 15.31 27.63 22.43
C ASP A 573 15.77 28.70 21.42
N GLU A 574 17.07 28.78 21.13
CA GLU A 574 17.64 29.70 20.13
C GLU A 574 17.06 29.44 18.72
N GLN A 575 16.77 28.18 18.39
CA GLN A 575 16.13 27.83 17.11
C GLN A 575 14.69 28.35 17.05
N LEU A 576 13.96 28.29 18.17
CA LEU A 576 12.58 28.79 18.25
C LEU A 576 12.53 30.33 18.21
N GLU A 577 13.46 31.01 18.89
CA GLU A 577 13.54 32.48 18.91
C GLU A 577 13.74 33.04 17.51
N VAL A 578 14.66 32.46 16.73
CA VAL A 578 14.95 32.87 15.35
C VAL A 578 13.76 32.63 14.41
N LEU A 579 12.87 31.69 14.75
CA LEU A 579 11.62 31.43 14.02
C LEU A 579 10.43 32.25 14.53
N HIS A 580 10.61 33.02 15.62
CA HIS A 580 9.54 33.72 16.32
C HIS A 580 8.40 32.80 16.78
N LEU A 581 8.75 31.59 17.24
CA LEU A 581 7.80 30.60 17.75
C LEU A 581 7.97 30.41 19.25
N ASN A 582 6.85 30.12 19.93
CA ASN A 582 6.84 29.67 21.32
C ASN A 582 6.08 28.34 21.39
N VAL A 583 6.60 27.38 22.14
CA VAL A 583 5.88 26.14 22.43
C VAL A 583 5.05 26.36 23.68
N GLU A 584 3.73 26.18 23.58
CA GLU A 584 2.86 26.18 24.76
C GLU A 584 3.07 24.89 25.55
N GLU A 585 3.18 24.99 26.88
CA GLU A 585 3.19 23.80 27.73
C GLU A 585 1.85 23.07 27.55
N ALA A 586 1.90 21.81 27.11
CA ALA A 586 0.71 20.97 27.08
C ALA A 586 0.10 20.92 28.49
N PRO A 587 -1.23 21.04 28.65
CA PRO A 587 -1.85 20.87 29.95
C PRO A 587 -1.45 19.51 30.50
N LYS A 588 -0.87 19.49 31.72
CA LYS A 588 -0.55 18.23 32.40
C LYS A 588 -1.82 17.40 32.44
N GLU A 589 -1.80 16.22 31.82
CA GLU A 589 -2.88 15.25 31.98
C GLU A 589 -3.11 15.05 33.47
N ALA A 590 -4.35 15.21 33.93
CA ALA A 590 -4.70 14.96 35.32
C ALA A 590 -4.41 13.47 35.60
N GLU A 591 -3.50 13.20 36.54
CA GLU A 591 -3.08 11.86 36.96
C GLU A 591 -4.24 10.96 37.38
#